data_AF-A0A0N0D0P1-F1
#
_entry.id   AF-A0A0N0D0P1-F1
#
_cell.length_a   1.000
_cell.length_b   1.000
_cell.length_c   1.000
_cell.angle_alpha   90.00
_cell.angle_beta   90.00
_cell.angle_gamma   90.00
#
_symmetry.space_group_name_H-M   'P 1'
#
loop_
_entity.id
_entity.type
_entity.pdbx_description
1 polymer ?
#
loop_
_entity_poly.entity_id
_entity_poly.type
_entity_poly.pdbx_seq_one_letter_code
_entity_poly.pdbx_strand_id
1 'polypeptide(L)'
;MATKLTINELVDDVLSELERLNYSYNSLCGFRSFYKRVLDFANERKELFFSEQLGREFLKEKYNCTINYYQESMTNKFKAPI
;
A
#
# COMPACT_ATOMS: atom_id res chain seq x y z
N MET A 1 2.47 20.89 -14.12
CA MET A 1 2.19 19.52 -14.60
C MET A 1 2.64 18.58 -13.50
N ALA A 2 1.77 17.72 -12.98
CA ALA A 2 2.16 16.77 -11.93
C ALA A 2 3.10 15.74 -12.55
N THR A 3 4.38 15.80 -12.22
CA THR A 3 5.35 14.76 -12.54
C THR A 3 4.92 13.48 -11.84
N LYS A 4 4.75 12.40 -12.60
CA LYS A 4 4.35 11.10 -12.06
C LYS A 4 5.49 10.58 -11.19
N LEU A 5 5.26 10.49 -9.88
CA LEU A 5 6.21 9.93 -8.92
C LEU A 5 6.32 8.42 -9.13
N THR A 6 7.55 7.90 -9.06
CA THR A 6 7.81 6.46 -9.00
C THR A 6 7.23 5.85 -7.73
N ILE A 7 7.05 4.54 -7.71
CA ILE A 7 6.50 3.87 -6.53
C ILE A 7 7.43 4.00 -5.30
N ASN A 8 8.75 4.14 -5.51
CA ASN A 8 9.70 4.40 -4.42
C ASN A 8 9.50 5.79 -3.83
N GLU A 9 9.40 6.83 -4.67
CA GLU A 9 9.15 8.20 -4.22
C GLU A 9 7.81 8.30 -3.47
N LEU A 10 6.76 7.63 -3.96
CA LEU A 10 5.47 7.59 -3.27
C LEU A 10 5.56 6.95 -1.88
N VAL A 11 6.33 5.87 -1.74
CA VAL A 11 6.54 5.21 -0.45
C VAL A 11 7.32 6.11 0.51
N ASP A 12 8.38 6.76 0.03
CA ASP A 12 9.19 7.66 0.84
C ASP A 12 8.40 8.87 1.33
N ASP A 13 7.55 9.46 0.47
CA ASP A 13 6.64 10.54 0.83
C ASP A 13 5.66 10.10 1.93
N VAL A 14 5.06 8.91 1.81
CA VAL A 14 4.12 8.39 2.82
C VAL A 14 4.83 8.14 4.15
N LEU A 15 6.01 7.53 4.14
CA LEU A 15 6.77 7.27 5.37
C LEU A 15 7.18 8.58 6.06
N SER A 16 7.59 9.58 5.29
CA SER A 16 7.95 10.92 5.80
C SER A 16 6.75 11.62 6.42
N GLU A 17 5.57 11.52 5.80
CA GLU A 17 4.33 12.07 6.35
C GLU A 17 3.89 11.35 7.62
N LEU A 18 4.04 10.03 7.70
CA LEU A 18 3.75 9.28 8.93
C LEU A 18 4.70 9.68 10.07
N GLU A 19 5.98 9.95 9.78
CA GLU A 19 6.93 10.50 10.76
C GLU A 19 6.51 11.92 11.21
N ARG A 20 6.14 12.80 10.27
CA ARG A 20 5.65 14.15 10.56
C ARG A 20 4.40 14.14 11.44
N LEU A 21 3.53 13.15 11.27
CA LEU A 21 2.32 12.93 12.06
C LEU A 21 2.61 12.28 13.44
N ASN A 22 3.88 12.08 13.81
CA ASN A 22 4.30 11.49 15.08
C ASN A 22 3.73 10.07 15.31
N TYR A 23 3.62 9.27 14.25
CA TYR A 23 3.33 7.84 14.43
C TYR A 23 4.42 7.17 15.25
N SER A 24 4.03 6.20 16.08
CA SER A 24 4.98 5.48 16.93
C SER A 24 6.05 4.78 16.09
N TYR A 25 7.27 4.68 16.64
CA TYR A 25 8.38 3.96 16.00
C TYR A 25 7.99 2.54 15.58
N ASN A 26 7.24 1.82 16.43
CA ASN A 26 6.76 0.48 16.13
C ASN A 26 5.80 0.45 14.92
N SER A 27 4.91 1.43 14.83
CA SER A 27 4.02 1.59 13.67
C SER A 27 4.81 1.86 12.40
N LEU A 28 5.78 2.78 12.45
CA LEU A 28 6.65 3.10 11.31
C LEU A 28 7.45 1.89 10.83
N CYS A 29 7.99 1.09 11.74
CA CYS A 29 8.66 -0.18 11.39
C CYS A 29 7.71 -1.15 10.68
N GLY A 30 6.46 -1.23 11.12
CA GLY A 30 5.41 -2.01 10.47
C GLY A 30 5.12 -1.52 9.04
N PHE A 31 4.98 -0.21 8.86
CA PHE A 31 4.76 0.41 7.55
C PHE A 31 5.96 0.21 6.61
N ARG A 32 7.20 0.40 7.09
CA ARG A 32 8.42 0.14 6.30
C ARG A 32 8.46 -1.31 5.80
N SER A 33 8.13 -2.26 6.67
CA SER A 33 8.08 -3.69 6.32
C SER A 33 6.94 -4.01 5.34
N PHE A 34 5.80 -3.33 5.45
CA PHE A 34 4.72 -3.43 4.49
C PHE A 34 5.13 -2.90 3.11
N TYR A 35 5.60 -1.66 3.05
CA TYR A 35 5.97 -1.04 1.78
C TYR A 35 7.15 -1.73 1.10
N LYS A 36 8.10 -2.29 1.85
CA LYS A 36 9.14 -3.14 1.27
C LYS A 36 8.56 -4.29 0.43
N ARG A 37 7.53 -4.99 0.95
CA ARG A 37 6.85 -6.06 0.20
C ARG A 37 6.14 -5.56 -1.05
N VAL A 38 5.61 -4.33 -1.02
CA VAL A 38 4.99 -3.69 -2.19
C VAL A 38 6.05 -3.35 -3.24
N LEU A 39 7.18 -2.77 -2.82
CA LEU A 39 8.29 -2.43 -3.71
C LEU A 39 8.91 -3.68 -4.34
N ASP A 40 9.15 -4.73 -3.55
CA ASP A 40 9.66 -6.01 -4.06
C ASP A 40 8.71 -6.59 -5.13
N PHE A 41 7.40 -6.56 -4.87
CA PHE A 41 6.38 -7.02 -5.82
C PHE A 41 6.36 -6.18 -7.12
N ALA A 42 6.50 -4.87 -7.03
CA ALA A 42 6.56 -3.99 -8.19
C ALA A 42 7.84 -4.23 -9.01
N ASN A 43 8.98 -4.40 -8.34
CA ASN A 43 10.27 -4.69 -8.95
C ASN A 43 10.26 -6.04 -9.70
N GLU A 44 9.68 -7.08 -9.11
CA GLU A 44 9.49 -8.40 -9.75
C GLU A 44 8.72 -8.28 -11.08
N ARG A 45 7.79 -7.34 -11.18
CA ARG A 45 6.96 -7.07 -12.38
C ARG A 45 7.54 -6.00 -13.30
N LYS A 46 8.69 -5.41 -12.93
CA LYS A 46 9.31 -4.28 -13.64
C LYS A 46 8.39 -3.07 -13.77
N GLU A 47 7.51 -2.87 -12.79
CA GLU A 47 6.55 -1.76 -12.73
C GLU A 47 7.17 -0.59 -11.96
N LEU A 48 7.44 0.51 -12.68
CA LEU A 48 8.09 1.69 -12.10
C LEU A 48 7.12 2.61 -11.33
N PHE A 49 5.85 2.59 -11.74
CA PHE A 49 4.81 3.48 -11.24
C PHE A 49 3.68 2.69 -10.60
N PHE A 50 3.09 3.25 -9.56
CA PHE A 50 1.88 2.66 -8.99
C PHE A 50 0.71 2.72 -9.98
N SER A 51 -0.08 1.64 -10.00
CA SER A 51 -1.38 1.55 -10.66
C SER A 51 -2.35 0.77 -9.76
N GLU A 52 -3.65 1.04 -9.86
CA GLU A 52 -4.65 0.29 -9.09
C GLU A 52 -4.63 -1.21 -9.41
N GLN A 53 -4.28 -1.57 -10.66
CA GLN A 53 -4.12 -2.96 -11.06
C GLN A 53 -2.97 -3.62 -10.29
N LEU A 54 -1.80 -2.98 -10.21
CA LEU A 54 -0.67 -3.47 -9.43
C LEU A 54 -1.07 -3.67 -7.96
N GLY A 55 -1.80 -2.71 -7.38
CA GLY A 55 -2.30 -2.81 -6.00
C GLY A 55 -3.26 -3.98 -5.79
N ARG A 56 -4.19 -4.21 -6.73
CA ARG A 56 -5.12 -5.35 -6.67
C ARG A 56 -4.39 -6.69 -6.79
N GLU A 57 -3.45 -6.80 -7.71
CA GLU A 57 -2.66 -8.02 -7.89
C GLU A 57 -1.83 -8.33 -6.65
N PHE A 58 -1.20 -7.31 -6.04
CA PHE A 58 -0.48 -7.45 -4.78
C PHE A 58 -1.37 -8.00 -3.66
N LEU A 59 -2.54 -7.40 -3.46
CA LEU A 59 -3.49 -7.81 -2.42
C LEU A 59 -4.03 -9.22 -2.64
N LYS A 60 -4.32 -9.57 -3.90
CA LYS A 60 -4.76 -10.91 -4.28
C LYS A 60 -3.68 -11.96 -4.01
N GLU A 61 -2.44 -11.71 -4.43
CA GLU A 61 -1.37 -12.70 -4.31
C GLU A 61 -0.83 -12.86 -2.89
N LYS A 62 -0.65 -11.77 -2.15
CA LYS A 62 -0.07 -11.82 -0.80
C LYS A 62 -1.09 -12.13 0.29
N TYR A 63 -2.38 -11.81 0.07
CA TYR A 63 -3.41 -11.89 1.11
C TYR A 63 -4.69 -12.61 0.67
N ASN A 64 -4.72 -13.18 -0.55
CA ASN A 64 -5.92 -13.80 -1.15
C ASN A 64 -7.13 -12.85 -1.14
N CYS A 65 -6.88 -11.54 -1.26
CA CYS A 65 -7.93 -10.55 -1.24
C CYS A 65 -8.54 -10.40 -2.63
N THR A 66 -9.80 -10.80 -2.77
CA THR A 66 -10.56 -10.76 -4.03
C THR A 66 -11.54 -9.59 -4.11
N ILE A 67 -11.65 -8.80 -3.03
CA ILE A 67 -12.52 -7.63 -2.96
C ILE A 67 -11.89 -6.50 -3.76
N ASN A 68 -12.66 -5.92 -4.68
CA ASN A 68 -12.21 -4.77 -5.44
C ASN A 68 -12.52 -3.48 -4.67
N TYR A 69 -11.68 -3.12 -3.69
CA TYR A 69 -11.89 -1.93 -2.85
C TYR A 69 -11.92 -0.60 -3.62
N TYR A 70 -11.50 -0.57 -4.89
CA TYR A 70 -11.55 0.61 -5.74
C TYR A 70 -12.91 0.79 -6.42
N GLN A 71 -13.74 -0.27 -6.47
CA GLN A 71 -15.06 -0.25 -7.11
C GLN A 71 -16.20 -0.68 -6.18
N GLU A 72 -15.89 -1.48 -5.17
CA GLU A 72 -16.86 -2.07 -4.25
C GLU A 72 -16.72 -1.39 -2.88
N SER A 73 -17.86 -0.93 -2.35
CA SER A 73 -17.92 -0.47 -0.96
C SER A 73 -17.58 -1.61 -0.01
N MET A 74 -16.87 -1.30 1.08
CA MET A 74 -16.58 -2.25 2.14
C MET A 74 -17.88 -2.91 2.62
N THR A 75 -18.00 -4.23 2.43
CA THR A 75 -19.24 -4.92 2.80
C THR A 75 -19.48 -4.77 4.30
N ASN A 76 -20.72 -4.47 4.72
CA ASN A 76 -21.15 -4.23 6.10
C ASN A 76 -20.93 -5.42 7.08
N LYS A 77 -20.14 -6.44 6.70
CA LYS A 77 -19.86 -7.63 7.50
C LYS A 77 -18.68 -7.48 8.47
N PHE A 78 -18.04 -6.31 8.55
CA PHE A 78 -17.11 -6.02 9.65
C PHE A 78 -17.91 -5.85 10.95
N LYS A 79 -18.05 -6.95 11.70
CA LYS A 79 -18.43 -6.87 13.12
C LYS A 79 -17.25 -6.29 13.87
N ALA A 80 -17.44 -5.14 14.51
CA ALA A 80 -16.47 -4.57 15.43
C ALA A 80 -16.07 -5.63 16.47
N PRO A 81 -14.82 -5.64 16.95
CA PRO A 81 -14.45 -6.47 18.10
C PRO A 81 -15.36 -6.12 19.28
N ILE A 82 -15.87 -7.16 19.96
CA ILE A 82 -16.64 -7.04 21.21
C ILE A 82 -15.67 -6.78 22.35
#